data_AF-A0AAU2A4I1-F1
#
_entry.id   AF-A0AAU2A4I1-F1
#
_cell.length_a   1.000
_cell.length_b   1.000
_cell.length_c   1.000
_cell.angle_alpha   90.00
_cell.angle_beta   90.00
_cell.angle_gamma   90.00
#
_symmetry.space_group_name_H-M   'P 1'
#
loop_
_entity.id
_entity.type
_entity.pdbx_description
1 polymer ?
#
loop_
_entity_poly.entity_id
_entity_poly.type
_entity_poly.pdbx_seq_one_letter_code
_entity_poly.pdbx_strand_id
1 'polypeptide(L)' 'MSGPAFRFGAERSYPLPHAGPDAQFTESLVTSVAAVLVAYGYPRLDASGDRAALESALAAFLYNPQESHR' A
#
# COMPACT_ATOMS: atom_id res chain seq x y z
N MET A 1 -11.29 11.11 -45.47
CA MET A 1 -11.66 11.01 -44.04
C MET A 1 -10.86 9.86 -43.45
N SER A 2 -9.88 10.15 -42.60
CA SER A 2 -9.09 9.14 -41.90
C SER A 2 -9.12 9.48 -40.43
N GLY A 3 -9.90 8.73 -39.64
CA GLY A 3 -9.96 8.88 -38.19
C GLY A 3 -8.69 8.31 -37.53
N PRO A 4 -8.25 8.86 -36.39
CA PRO A 4 -7.13 8.29 -35.66
C PRO A 4 -7.57 6.97 -35.05
N ALA A 5 -6.88 5.89 -35.40
CA ALA A 5 -7.04 4.60 -34.75
C ALA A 5 -6.60 4.72 -33.28
N PHE A 6 -7.56 4.75 -32.36
CA PHE A 6 -7.29 4.64 -30.92
C PHE A 6 -6.65 3.28 -30.66
N ARG A 7 -5.34 3.27 -30.42
CA ARG A 7 -4.60 2.08 -29.96
C ARG A 7 -4.90 1.88 -28.47
N PHE A 8 -6.01 1.20 -28.17
CA PHE A 8 -6.21 0.56 -26.88
C PHE A 8 -5.25 -0.63 -26.78
N GLY A 9 -4.07 -0.43 -26.20
CA GLY A 9 -3.11 -1.55 -26.08
C GLY A 9 -1.69 -1.22 -25.66
N ALA A 10 -1.40 -0.01 -25.16
CA ALA A 10 -0.21 0.16 -24.35
C ALA A 10 -0.61 -0.22 -22.91
N GLU A 11 -0.22 -1.41 -22.45
CA GLU A 11 -0.04 -1.63 -21.01
C GLU A 11 0.69 -0.40 -20.48
N ARG A 12 0.08 0.29 -19.51
CA ARG A 12 0.66 1.49 -18.92
C ARG A 12 1.82 1.07 -18.01
N SER A 13 2.89 0.57 -18.63
CA SER A 13 4.14 0.23 -17.98
C SER A 13 4.89 1.53 -17.73
N TYR A 14 4.56 2.17 -16.61
CA TYR A 14 5.33 3.30 -16.12
C TYR A 14 6.70 2.77 -15.67
N PRO A 15 7.82 3.31 -16.19
CA PRO A 15 9.15 2.96 -15.72
C PRO A 15 9.36 3.60 -14.34
N LEU A 16 8.70 3.05 -13.33
CA LEU A 16 8.97 3.38 -11.95
C LEU A 16 10.32 2.72 -11.61
N PRO A 17 11.31 3.49 -11.15
CA PRO A 17 12.54 2.90 -10.62
C PRO A 17 12.15 1.83 -9.61
N HIS A 18 12.76 0.65 -9.72
CA HIS A 18 12.63 -0.36 -8.68
C HIS A 18 13.24 0.24 -7.42
N ALA A 19 12.38 0.83 -6.60
CA ALA A 19 12.78 1.40 -5.34
C ALA A 19 13.34 0.24 -4.51
N GLY A 20 14.49 0.48 -3.87
CA GLY A 20 15.30 -0.53 -3.20
C GLY A 20 14.53 -1.33 -2.12
N PRO A 21 15.22 -2.17 -1.35
CA PRO A 21 14.56 -3.09 -0.41
C PRO A 21 13.52 -2.33 0.43
N ASP A 22 12.26 -2.74 0.28
CA ASP A 22 11.09 -2.26 1.03
C ASP A 22 10.53 -0.86 0.76
N ALA A 23 10.54 -0.40 -0.49
CA ALA A 23 9.84 0.85 -0.86
C ALA A 23 8.35 0.93 -0.49
N GLN A 24 7.70 -0.23 -0.30
CA GLN A 24 6.29 -0.32 0.04
C GLN A 24 6.02 -0.13 1.54
N PHE A 25 6.99 -0.46 2.40
CA PHE A 25 6.83 -0.43 3.84
C PHE A 25 7.70 0.68 4.46
N THR A 26 7.07 1.80 4.79
CA THR A 26 7.77 2.98 5.36
C THR A 26 7.16 3.42 6.69
N GLU A 27 7.97 4.00 7.57
CA GLU A 27 7.52 4.65 8.82
C GLU A 27 6.38 5.67 8.58
N SER A 28 6.46 6.41 7.47
CA SER A 28 5.42 7.38 7.08
C SER A 28 4.10 6.69 6.75
N LEU A 29 4.13 5.51 6.14
CA LEU A 29 2.94 4.72 5.86
C LEU A 29 2.31 4.22 7.16
N VAL A 30 3.11 3.66 8.06
CA VAL A 30 2.66 3.17 9.37
C VAL A 30 1.97 4.30 10.14
N THR A 31 2.58 5.49 10.18
CA THR A 31 2.03 6.68 10.85
C THR A 31 0.72 7.12 10.22
N SER A 32 0.64 7.11 8.89
CA SER A 32 -0.56 7.51 8.15
C SER A 32 -1.72 6.53 8.38
N VAL A 33 -1.44 5.22 8.34
CA VAL A 33 -2.43 4.17 8.62
C VAL A 33 -2.92 4.25 10.07
N ALA A 34 -2.01 4.47 11.03
CA ALA A 34 -2.37 4.68 12.43
C ALA A 34 -3.35 5.85 12.60
N ALA A 35 -3.09 6.98 11.94
CA ALA A 35 -3.98 8.14 11.99
C ALA A 35 -5.37 7.83 11.40
N VAL A 36 -5.43 7.08 10.29
CA VAL A 36 -6.70 6.63 9.69
C VAL A 36 -7.46 5.73 10.66
N LEU A 37 -6.80 4.73 11.25
CA LEU A 37 -7.45 3.82 12.22
C LEU A 37 -8.06 4.60 13.40
N VAL A 38 -7.32 5.55 13.97
CA VAL A 38 -7.82 6.42 15.04
C VAL A 38 -9.02 7.25 14.57
N ALA A 39 -9.00 7.80 13.35
CA ALA A 39 -10.13 8.54 12.79
C ALA A 39 -11.39 7.68 12.59
N TYR A 40 -11.23 6.37 12.41
CA TYR A 40 -12.32 5.39 12.35
C TYR A 40 -12.77 4.86 13.72
N GLY A 41 -12.21 5.39 14.82
CA GLY A 41 -12.61 5.04 16.17
C GLY A 41 -11.83 3.88 16.79
N TYR A 42 -10.73 3.44 16.17
CA TYR A 42 -9.81 2.51 16.82
C TYR A 42 -9.00 3.22 17.93
N PRO A 43 -8.56 2.48 18.96
CA PRO A 43 -7.72 3.02 20.02
C PRO A 43 -6.42 3.62 19.47
N ARG A 44 -5.92 4.65 20.16
CA ARG A 44 -4.63 5.24 19.84
C ARG A 44 -3.51 4.26 20.20
N LEU A 45 -2.50 4.18 19.33
CA LEU A 45 -1.32 3.31 19.51
C LEU A 45 -0.34 3.95 20.50
N ASP A 46 -0.79 4.17 21.74
CA ASP A 46 0.01 4.83 22.79
C ASP A 46 1.01 3.86 23.44
N ALA A 47 0.80 2.54 23.33
CA ALA A 47 1.76 1.53 23.76
C ALA A 47 2.68 1.10 22.61
N SER A 48 3.97 0.91 22.91
CA SER A 48 4.96 0.41 21.95
C SER A 48 4.58 -0.96 21.37
N GLY A 49 3.86 -1.79 22.13
CA GLY A 49 3.33 -3.07 21.66
C GLY A 49 2.26 -2.95 20.56
N ASP A 50 1.41 -1.93 20.63
CA ASP A 50 0.33 -1.73 19.65
C ASP A 50 0.88 -1.30 18.29
N ARG A 51 1.92 -0.47 18.32
CA ARG A 51 2.62 -0.05 17.11
C ARG A 51 3.33 -1.22 16.42
N ALA A 52 4.03 -2.06 17.16
CA ALA A 52 4.68 -3.25 16.61
C ALA A 52 3.66 -4.24 16.01
N ALA A 53 2.49 -4.40 16.64
CA ALA A 53 1.41 -5.22 16.11
C ALA A 53 0.86 -4.66 14.79
N LEU A 54 0.66 -3.34 14.70
CA LEU A 54 0.24 -2.69 13.46
C LEU A 54 1.28 -2.87 12.34
N GLU A 55 2.56 -2.63 12.65
CA GLU A 55 3.66 -2.78 11.69
C GLU A 55 3.71 -4.20 11.12
N SER A 56 3.62 -5.20 12.00
CA SER A 56 3.65 -6.60 11.59
C SER A 56 2.43 -7.00 10.75
N ALA A 57 1.23 -6.52 11.11
CA ALA A 57 0.00 -6.79 10.34
C ALA A 57 0.01 -6.11 8.96
N LEU A 58 0.51 -4.87 8.89
CA LEU A 58 0.63 -4.13 7.64
C LEU A 58 1.67 -4.76 6.71
N ALA A 59 2.81 -5.22 7.25
CA ALA A 59 3.81 -5.95 6.47
C ALA A 59 3.20 -7.26 5.92
N ALA A 60 2.47 -8.01 6.73
CA ALA A 60 1.79 -9.21 6.28
C ALA A 60 0.77 -8.91 5.17
N PHE A 61 0.00 -7.83 5.27
CA PHE A 61 -0.96 -7.43 4.24
C PHE A 61 -0.28 -7.04 2.91
N LEU A 62 0.81 -6.28 2.95
CA LEU A 62 1.48 -5.78 1.74
C LEU A 62 2.30 -6.87 1.02
N TYR A 63 2.94 -7.75 1.78
CA TYR A 63 3.86 -8.75 1.24
C TYR A 63 3.26 -10.14 1.08
N ASN A 64 2.12 -10.41 1.72
CA ASN A 64 1.39 -11.64 1.53
C ASN A 64 0.01 -11.32 0.95
N PRO A 65 -0.07 -10.99 -0.36
CA PRO A 65 -1.34 -10.81 -1.01
C PRO A 65 -2.09 -12.13 -0.87
N GLN A 66 -3.10 -12.20 0.00
CA GLN A 66 -4.05 -13.28 -0.06
C GLN A 66 -4.51 -13.33 -1.52
N GLU A 67 -4.24 -14.44 -2.20
CA GLU A 67 -4.75 -14.70 -3.54
C GLU A 67 -6.20 -14.26 -3.54
N SER A 68 -6.48 -13.25 -4.34
CA SER A 68 -7.80 -12.66 -4.49
C SER A 68 -8.77 -13.81 -4.77
N HIS A 69 -9.52 -14.24 -3.75
CA HIS A 69 -10.56 -15.24 -3.91
C HIS A 69 -11.61 -14.62 -4.81
N ARG A 70 -11.53 -15.03 -6.08
CA ARG A 70 -12.39 -14.72 -7.20
C ARG A 70 -13.84 -15.15 -6.95
#